data_AF-A0A4D4LE14-F1
#
_entry.id   AF-A0A4D4LE14-F1
#
_cell.length_a   1.000
_cell.length_b   1.000
_cell.length_c   1.000
_cell.angle_alpha   90.00
_cell.angle_beta   90.00
_cell.angle_gamma   90.00
#
_symmetry.space_group_name_H-M   'P 1'
#
loop_
_entity.id
_entity.type
_entity.pdbx_description
1 polymer ?
#
loop_
_entity_poly.entity_id
_entity_poly.type
_entity_poly.pdbx_seq_one_letter_code
_entity_poly.pdbx_strand_id
1 'polypeptide(L)'
;MHAKGTLENLALLPCPDVTEALGENEIRVEMRAAGMNFRDVLNALGMYPGEAGPLGGEGAGIVTEVGPGVTDLTPGDRVMGIFSGSFGPVAITDRRVVARVPEDWTFEQAASTPIVFLTAYYAMVDLGGLQPGQSVLVHSAAGGVGMATLQLARHLGAEVFGTASEGKWDTLRSLGLDDEHIASSRTLDFEKRFLDVTGGRGMDVVLDSLAREFVDAGLRLLPRGGRFLEMGKTDIRIPDEVAAEYTGVSYRAFDLMEAGADRIHEMWSDLISLFESGVLRPLPVRTWDVRRAPDAFRFISQARHTGKVALTIPRALDGPGTVLITGGTGGLGALLARHLVVEHGVERLVLTSRRGVEAPGAAELVAELAGLGAEARVAACDVADRAAVEKLLAGIGSEHPLSAVVHAAGVLDDGVVESLTPERVDKVLRPKVDAALHLHELTRDLDLAAFILYSSVSGTFGGSGQANYAAGNAFMDALAQHRRAEGLPAASLVWGPWTQDGGMTTELADADVSRMTRTGMVALTPRPDSRCSTRPAISTVPSWCP
;
A
#
# COMPACT_ATOMS: atom_id res chain seq x y z
N MET A 1 19.35 -1.65 4.40
CA MET A 1 19.85 -0.51 5.22
C MET A 1 21.37 -0.57 5.25
N HIS A 2 22.06 0.56 5.01
CA HIS A 2 23.53 0.60 5.00
C HIS A 2 24.14 0.71 6.41
N ALA A 3 23.52 1.46 7.32
CA ALA A 3 23.92 1.61 8.71
C ALA A 3 22.75 2.11 9.57
N LYS A 4 22.70 1.75 10.85
CA LYS A 4 21.68 2.25 11.81
C LYS A 4 22.00 3.68 12.28
N GLY A 5 21.01 4.36 12.86
CA GLY A 5 21.21 5.64 13.58
C GLY A 5 20.60 6.87 12.90
N THR A 6 20.26 6.79 11.61
CA THR A 6 19.54 7.83 10.89
C THR A 6 18.66 7.24 9.80
N LEU A 7 17.50 7.87 9.56
CA LEU A 7 16.55 7.44 8.53
C LEU A 7 17.08 7.69 7.11
N GLU A 8 18.10 8.54 6.94
CA GLU A 8 18.74 8.78 5.63
C GLU A 8 19.54 7.57 5.13
N ASN A 9 19.87 6.62 6.02
CA ASN A 9 20.60 5.40 5.66
C ASN A 9 19.68 4.25 5.19
N LEU A 10 18.37 4.50 5.10
CA LEU A 10 17.42 3.55 4.54
C LEU A 10 17.68 3.40 3.04
N ALA A 11 17.88 2.14 2.62
CA ALA A 11 18.13 1.77 1.24
C ALA A 11 17.57 0.37 1.00
N LEU A 12 17.03 0.16 -0.20
CA LEU A 12 16.63 -1.14 -0.73
C LEU A 12 17.88 -1.86 -1.22
N LEU A 13 18.20 -3.00 -0.60
CA LEU A 13 19.38 -3.80 -0.90
C LEU A 13 18.96 -5.18 -1.39
N PRO A 14 19.78 -5.86 -2.22
CA PRO A 14 19.54 -7.26 -2.56
C PRO A 14 19.43 -8.14 -1.32
N CYS A 15 18.50 -9.09 -1.33
CA CYS A 15 18.31 -10.07 -0.27
C CYS A 15 18.25 -11.46 -0.93
N PRO A 16 19.40 -12.13 -1.14
CA PRO A 16 19.44 -13.41 -1.85
C PRO A 16 18.74 -14.54 -1.08
N ASP A 17 18.69 -14.45 0.25
CA ASP A 17 18.12 -15.46 1.15
C ASP A 17 16.65 -15.80 0.81
N VAL A 18 15.89 -14.87 0.23
CA VAL A 18 14.48 -15.10 -0.17
C VAL A 18 14.34 -16.05 -1.38
N THR A 19 15.45 -16.42 -2.01
CA THR A 19 15.52 -17.33 -3.16
C THR A 19 15.99 -18.74 -2.79
N GLU A 20 16.30 -19.00 -1.51
CA GLU A 20 16.73 -20.31 -1.04
C GLU A 20 15.59 -21.35 -1.07
N ALA A 21 15.90 -22.64 -1.04
CA ALA A 21 14.86 -23.67 -1.01
C ALA A 21 14.01 -23.58 0.27
N LEU A 22 12.70 -23.76 0.15
CA LEU A 22 11.80 -23.70 1.32
C LEU A 22 12.02 -24.87 2.28
N GLY A 23 12.00 -24.56 3.56
CA GLY A 23 11.88 -25.54 4.64
C GLY A 23 10.49 -26.22 4.66
N GLU A 24 10.34 -27.22 5.54
CA GLU A 24 9.15 -28.08 5.59
C GLU A 24 7.83 -27.31 5.72
N ASN A 25 7.78 -26.33 6.63
CA ASN A 25 6.57 -25.55 6.92
C ASN A 25 6.63 -24.12 6.36
N GLU A 26 7.57 -23.82 5.47
CA GLU A 26 7.74 -22.48 4.94
C GLU A 26 6.86 -22.24 3.70
N ILE A 27 6.50 -20.97 3.48
CA ILE A 27 5.87 -20.51 2.25
C ILE A 27 6.66 -19.32 1.71
N ARG A 28 6.71 -19.21 0.38
CA ARG A 28 7.20 -18.02 -0.31
C ARG A 28 6.03 -17.17 -0.75
N VAL A 29 6.12 -15.88 -0.46
CA VAL A 29 5.06 -14.92 -0.74
C VAL A 29 5.62 -13.78 -1.58
N GLU A 30 4.97 -13.51 -2.71
CA GLU A 30 5.12 -12.26 -3.46
C GLU A 30 4.38 -11.16 -2.71
N MET A 31 5.13 -10.27 -2.07
CA MET A 31 4.57 -9.24 -1.20
C MET A 31 3.86 -8.16 -2.01
N ARG A 32 2.68 -7.75 -1.53
CA ARG A 32 1.87 -6.66 -2.10
C ARG A 32 1.88 -5.44 -1.19
N ALA A 33 1.80 -5.66 0.11
CA ALA A 33 1.93 -4.63 1.11
C ALA A 33 2.56 -5.16 2.40
N ALA A 34 3.16 -4.27 3.18
CA ALA A 34 3.79 -4.60 4.45
C ALA A 34 3.42 -3.57 5.54
N GLY A 35 2.98 -4.05 6.69
CA GLY A 35 2.63 -3.18 7.81
C GLY A 35 3.88 -2.63 8.48
N MET A 36 3.88 -1.32 8.76
CA MET A 36 4.93 -0.67 9.52
C MET A 36 4.57 -0.62 11.00
N ASN A 37 5.55 -0.88 11.86
CA ASN A 37 5.42 -0.86 13.31
C ASN A 37 6.42 0.11 13.94
N PHE A 38 6.15 0.57 15.15
CA PHE A 38 7.07 1.46 15.87
C PHE A 38 8.45 0.80 16.11
N ARG A 39 8.44 -0.54 16.25
CA ARG A 39 9.64 -1.39 16.24
C ARG A 39 10.56 -1.12 15.05
N ASP A 40 10.01 -0.96 13.84
CA ASP A 40 10.82 -0.72 12.63
C ASP A 40 11.56 0.61 12.74
N VAL A 41 10.90 1.65 13.25
CA VAL A 41 11.49 2.98 13.47
C VAL A 41 12.61 2.91 14.50
N LEU A 42 12.38 2.24 15.64
CA LEU A 42 13.41 2.05 16.66
C LEU A 42 14.61 1.26 16.11
N ASN A 43 14.37 0.24 15.29
CA ASN A 43 15.43 -0.53 14.65
C ASN A 43 16.26 0.35 13.70
N ALA A 44 15.60 1.14 12.86
CA ALA A 44 16.28 2.06 11.93
C ALA A 44 17.10 3.15 12.63
N LEU A 45 16.60 3.67 13.76
CA LEU A 45 17.30 4.66 14.57
C LEU A 45 18.38 4.06 15.48
N GLY A 46 18.56 2.74 15.51
CA GLY A 46 19.51 2.08 16.41
C GLY A 46 19.11 2.20 17.90
N MET A 47 17.83 2.42 18.17
CA MET A 47 17.26 2.59 19.51
C MET A 47 16.53 1.34 20.00
N TYR A 48 16.40 0.30 19.17
CA TYR A 48 15.78 -0.96 19.57
C TYR A 48 16.72 -1.76 20.48
N PRO A 49 16.28 -2.20 21.67
CA PRO A 49 17.09 -3.04 22.54
C PRO A 49 17.39 -4.41 21.92
N GLY A 50 18.65 -4.83 21.90
CA GLY A 50 19.07 -6.12 21.36
C GLY A 50 19.04 -6.22 19.83
N GLU A 51 18.98 -7.45 19.32
CA GLU A 51 18.94 -7.71 17.88
C GLU A 51 17.51 -7.67 17.34
N ALA A 52 17.18 -6.60 16.64
CA ALA A 52 15.86 -6.39 16.05
C ALA A 52 15.60 -7.19 14.75
N GLY A 53 16.58 -7.92 14.21
CA GLY A 53 16.45 -8.59 12.92
C GLY A 53 16.15 -7.63 11.74
N PRO A 54 15.66 -8.17 10.61
CA PRO A 54 15.23 -7.39 9.45
C PRO A 54 14.05 -6.45 9.74
N LEU A 55 13.91 -5.40 8.91
CA LEU A 55 12.76 -4.51 8.93
C LEU A 55 11.53 -5.18 8.31
N GLY A 56 10.35 -4.83 8.79
CA GLY A 56 9.08 -5.33 8.27
C GLY A 56 8.68 -6.66 8.91
N GLY A 57 7.94 -6.55 10.02
CA GLY A 57 7.47 -7.69 10.82
C GLY A 57 6.16 -8.33 10.36
N GLU A 58 5.45 -7.73 9.40
CA GLU A 58 4.15 -8.21 8.93
C GLU A 58 3.87 -7.76 7.51
N GLY A 59 2.97 -8.46 6.83
CA GLY A 59 2.55 -8.08 5.49
C GLY A 59 1.47 -8.97 4.92
N ALA A 60 1.16 -8.72 3.65
CA ALA A 60 0.23 -9.50 2.88
C ALA A 60 0.66 -9.59 1.41
N GLY A 61 0.31 -10.69 0.76
CA GLY A 61 0.73 -10.98 -0.60
C GLY A 61 0.12 -12.27 -1.15
N ILE A 62 0.72 -12.76 -2.24
CA ILE A 62 0.31 -13.97 -2.95
C ILE A 62 1.34 -15.08 -2.70
N VAL A 63 0.88 -16.27 -2.31
CA VAL A 63 1.75 -17.45 -2.21
C VAL A 63 2.27 -17.80 -3.60
N THR A 64 3.58 -17.97 -3.75
CA THR A 64 4.22 -18.39 -5.02
C THR A 64 4.80 -19.80 -4.94
N GLU A 65 5.16 -20.26 -3.74
CA GLU A 65 5.69 -21.59 -3.50
C GLU A 65 5.37 -22.02 -2.07
N VAL A 66 5.18 -23.33 -1.86
CA VAL A 66 4.89 -23.91 -0.55
C VAL A 66 5.88 -25.03 -0.23
N GLY A 67 6.31 -25.11 1.02
CA GLY A 67 7.19 -26.14 1.53
C GLY A 67 6.51 -27.52 1.57
N PRO A 68 7.28 -28.62 1.63
CA PRO A 68 6.76 -29.98 1.53
C PRO A 68 5.70 -30.39 2.57
N GLY A 69 5.72 -29.79 3.76
CA GLY A 69 4.79 -30.05 4.86
C GLY A 69 3.52 -29.20 4.82
N VAL A 70 3.45 -28.21 3.93
CA VAL A 70 2.28 -27.32 3.78
C VAL A 70 1.25 -27.99 2.87
N THR A 71 0.08 -28.29 3.42
CA THR A 71 -0.97 -29.07 2.71
C THR A 71 -2.25 -28.27 2.45
N ASP A 72 -2.38 -27.09 3.05
CA ASP A 72 -3.61 -26.32 3.10
C ASP A 72 -3.54 -24.98 2.36
N LEU A 73 -2.37 -24.60 1.85
CA LEU A 73 -2.17 -23.46 0.94
C LEU A 73 -1.60 -23.93 -0.40
N THR A 74 -1.94 -23.20 -1.46
CA THR A 74 -1.38 -23.41 -2.80
C THR A 74 -0.91 -22.10 -3.41
N PRO A 75 0.02 -22.12 -4.39
CA PRO A 75 0.36 -20.93 -5.15
C PRO A 75 -0.88 -20.24 -5.72
N GLY A 76 -0.94 -18.91 -5.60
CA GLY A 76 -2.11 -18.09 -5.93
C GLY A 76 -2.95 -17.68 -4.72
N ASP A 77 -2.83 -18.35 -3.57
CA ASP A 77 -3.58 -17.98 -2.36
C ASP A 77 -3.13 -16.61 -1.83
N ARG A 78 -4.12 -15.78 -1.44
CA ARG A 78 -3.90 -14.48 -0.78
C ARG A 78 -3.68 -14.72 0.71
N VAL A 79 -2.55 -14.28 1.24
CA VAL A 79 -2.19 -14.48 2.66
C VAL A 79 -1.77 -13.18 3.34
N MET A 80 -2.00 -13.10 4.65
CA MET A 80 -1.46 -12.10 5.56
C MET A 80 -0.86 -12.77 6.79
N GLY A 81 0.11 -12.13 7.44
CA GLY A 81 0.69 -12.71 8.65
C GLY A 81 1.94 -12.00 9.14
N ILE A 82 2.66 -12.71 10.00
CA ILE A 82 3.96 -12.29 10.51
C ILE A 82 5.03 -12.69 9.51
N PHE A 83 5.94 -11.77 9.20
CA PHE A 83 7.04 -11.96 8.28
C PHE A 83 8.33 -11.43 8.88
N SER A 84 9.46 -11.84 8.30
CA SER A 84 10.76 -11.21 8.54
C SER A 84 11.25 -10.66 7.20
N GLY A 85 11.45 -9.34 7.09
CA GLY A 85 11.94 -8.74 5.86
C GLY A 85 10.84 -8.41 4.83
N SER A 86 9.60 -8.18 5.27
CA SER A 86 8.46 -7.90 4.37
C SER A 86 8.54 -6.60 3.56
N PHE A 87 9.52 -5.72 3.82
CA PHE A 87 9.74 -4.49 3.03
C PHE A 87 10.50 -4.76 1.71
N GLY A 88 10.22 -5.90 1.09
CA GLY A 88 10.79 -6.35 -0.18
C GLY A 88 9.74 -7.06 -1.03
N PRO A 89 10.03 -7.34 -2.31
CA PRO A 89 9.08 -7.98 -3.24
C PRO A 89 8.75 -9.42 -2.90
N VAL A 90 9.61 -10.10 -2.15
CA VAL A 90 9.45 -11.50 -1.76
C VAL A 90 9.80 -11.64 -0.29
N ALA A 91 9.03 -12.43 0.44
CA ALA A 91 9.35 -12.86 1.79
C ALA A 91 9.06 -14.36 1.96
N ILE A 92 9.82 -14.99 2.85
CA ILE A 92 9.59 -16.37 3.31
C ILE A 92 9.12 -16.30 4.76
N THR A 93 8.13 -17.12 5.13
CA THR A 93 7.66 -17.24 6.51
C THR A 93 7.11 -18.63 6.80
N ASP A 94 6.92 -18.95 8.07
CA ASP A 94 6.28 -20.19 8.51
C ASP A 94 4.76 -20.13 8.27
N ARG A 95 4.20 -21.19 7.70
CA ARG A 95 2.76 -21.33 7.42
C ARG A 95 1.91 -21.04 8.65
N ARG A 96 2.33 -21.40 9.85
CA ARG A 96 1.51 -21.30 11.07
C ARG A 96 1.27 -19.86 11.50
N VAL A 97 2.15 -18.93 11.14
CA VAL A 97 2.02 -17.50 11.49
C VAL A 97 1.27 -16.66 10.45
N VAL A 98 0.67 -17.32 9.43
CA VAL A 98 -0.14 -16.66 8.41
C VAL A 98 -1.59 -17.16 8.38
N ALA A 99 -2.47 -16.32 7.88
CA ALA A 99 -3.87 -16.63 7.57
C ALA A 99 -4.20 -16.21 6.14
N ARG A 100 -5.28 -16.77 5.58
CA ARG A 100 -5.83 -16.29 4.30
C ARG A 100 -6.40 -14.89 4.48
N VAL A 101 -6.28 -14.07 3.44
CA VAL A 101 -6.90 -12.73 3.40
C VAL A 101 -8.40 -12.90 3.11
N PRO A 102 -9.30 -12.29 3.91
CA PRO A 102 -10.72 -12.24 3.59
C PRO A 102 -10.98 -11.62 2.20
N GLU A 103 -11.98 -12.12 1.47
CA GLU A 103 -12.18 -11.76 0.05
C GLU A 103 -12.26 -10.25 -0.19
N ASP A 104 -13.02 -9.53 0.64
CA ASP A 104 -13.32 -8.10 0.51
C ASP A 104 -12.19 -7.17 1.00
N TRP A 105 -11.05 -7.71 1.44
CA TRP A 105 -9.97 -6.88 1.98
C TRP A 105 -8.97 -6.51 0.92
N THR A 106 -8.45 -5.28 0.97
CA THR A 106 -7.26 -4.92 0.20
C THR A 106 -6.00 -5.50 0.84
N PHE A 107 -4.90 -5.61 0.08
CA PHE A 107 -3.63 -6.07 0.65
C PHE A 107 -3.08 -5.13 1.72
N GLU A 108 -3.36 -3.83 1.66
CA GLU A 108 -2.92 -2.84 2.63
C GLU A 108 -3.67 -2.99 3.96
N GLN A 109 -4.98 -3.23 3.90
CA GLN A 109 -5.78 -3.57 5.08
C GLN A 109 -5.25 -4.86 5.72
N ALA A 110 -5.07 -5.90 4.90
CA ALA A 110 -4.56 -7.20 5.33
C ALA A 110 -3.14 -7.09 5.94
N ALA A 111 -2.23 -6.36 5.31
CA ALA A 111 -0.85 -6.17 5.79
C ALA A 111 -0.76 -5.37 7.10
N SER A 112 -1.78 -4.58 7.43
CA SER A 112 -1.80 -3.75 8.64
C SER A 112 -2.41 -4.43 9.87
N THR A 113 -2.93 -5.65 9.71
CA THR A 113 -3.72 -6.37 10.71
C THR A 113 -2.91 -7.30 11.62
N PRO A 114 -1.97 -8.14 11.13
CA PRO A 114 -1.38 -9.25 11.87
C PRO A 114 -0.84 -8.90 13.25
N ILE A 115 0.19 -8.07 13.34
CA ILE A 115 0.88 -7.81 14.59
C ILE A 115 -0.06 -7.16 15.59
N VAL A 116 -0.91 -6.22 15.16
CA VAL A 116 -1.71 -5.45 16.12
C VAL A 116 -2.85 -6.27 16.73
N PHE A 117 -3.54 -7.08 15.93
CA PHE A 117 -4.63 -7.92 16.43
C PHE A 117 -4.12 -9.16 17.15
N LEU A 118 -3.04 -9.80 16.69
CA LEU A 118 -2.42 -10.89 17.42
C LEU A 118 -1.85 -10.39 18.77
N THR A 119 -1.20 -9.23 18.80
CA THR A 119 -0.72 -8.62 20.06
C THR A 119 -1.88 -8.33 21.00
N ALA A 120 -2.97 -7.72 20.51
CA ALA A 120 -4.15 -7.42 21.31
C ALA A 120 -4.81 -8.69 21.85
N TYR A 121 -4.94 -9.73 21.02
CA TYR A 121 -5.50 -11.02 21.42
C TYR A 121 -4.64 -11.69 22.49
N TYR A 122 -3.34 -11.82 22.24
CA TYR A 122 -2.42 -12.44 23.19
C TYR A 122 -2.41 -11.69 24.53
N ALA A 123 -2.42 -10.35 24.49
CA ALA A 123 -2.48 -9.53 25.68
C ALA A 123 -3.79 -9.70 26.46
N MET A 124 -4.95 -9.62 25.79
CA MET A 124 -6.23 -9.61 26.49
C MET A 124 -6.72 -11.00 26.89
N VAL A 125 -6.52 -11.99 26.03
CA VAL A 125 -7.03 -13.35 26.21
C VAL A 125 -6.03 -14.21 26.98
N ASP A 126 -4.82 -14.38 26.44
CA ASP A 126 -3.87 -15.36 26.97
C ASP A 126 -3.17 -14.86 28.25
N LEU A 127 -2.61 -13.65 28.21
CA LEU A 127 -1.86 -13.08 29.33
C LEU A 127 -2.77 -12.38 30.34
N GLY A 128 -3.72 -11.60 29.82
CA GLY A 128 -4.64 -10.80 30.61
C GLY A 128 -5.81 -11.60 31.17
N GLY A 129 -6.25 -12.68 30.51
CA GLY A 129 -7.43 -13.44 30.94
C GLY A 129 -8.65 -12.55 31.18
N LEU A 130 -8.85 -11.53 30.34
CA LEU A 130 -9.86 -10.49 30.52
C LEU A 130 -11.26 -11.11 30.51
N GLN A 131 -12.05 -10.81 31.54
CA GLN A 131 -13.41 -11.33 31.70
C GLN A 131 -14.47 -10.22 31.48
N PRO A 132 -15.71 -10.59 31.09
CA PRO A 132 -16.81 -9.65 31.03
C PRO A 132 -17.01 -8.89 32.35
N GLY A 133 -17.25 -7.58 32.26
CA GLY A 133 -17.42 -6.68 33.40
C GLY A 133 -16.12 -6.21 34.05
N GLN A 134 -14.96 -6.70 33.62
CA GLN A 134 -13.66 -6.15 34.06
C GLN A 134 -13.36 -4.84 33.34
N SER A 135 -12.54 -4.01 33.98
CA SER A 135 -12.06 -2.73 33.47
C SER A 135 -10.64 -2.85 32.93
N VAL A 136 -10.40 -2.28 31.74
CA VAL A 136 -9.08 -2.27 31.09
C VAL A 136 -8.67 -0.87 30.70
N LEU A 137 -7.43 -0.51 31.04
CA LEU A 137 -6.77 0.69 30.54
C LEU A 137 -5.84 0.34 29.37
N VAL A 138 -6.02 1.05 28.25
CA VAL A 138 -5.18 0.93 27.06
C VAL A 138 -4.41 2.22 26.83
N HIS A 139 -3.09 2.17 26.98
CA HIS A 139 -2.24 3.30 26.61
C HIS A 139 -2.04 3.39 25.09
N SER A 140 -1.81 4.61 24.59
CA SER A 140 -1.67 4.88 23.15
C SER A 140 -2.86 4.37 22.32
N ALA A 141 -4.08 4.51 22.84
CA ALA A 141 -5.31 3.90 22.34
C ALA A 141 -5.68 4.27 20.88
N ALA A 142 -5.16 5.40 20.37
CA ALA A 142 -5.34 5.82 18.99
C ALA A 142 -4.28 5.27 18.00
N GLY A 143 -3.33 4.46 18.49
CA GLY A 143 -2.37 3.72 17.67
C GLY A 143 -2.89 2.34 17.29
N GLY A 144 -2.14 1.61 16.45
CA GLY A 144 -2.56 0.31 15.92
C GLY A 144 -2.98 -0.73 16.97
N VAL A 145 -2.07 -1.10 17.90
CA VAL A 145 -2.40 -2.07 18.96
C VAL A 145 -3.52 -1.54 19.85
N GLY A 146 -3.46 -0.26 20.22
CA GLY A 146 -4.50 0.38 21.02
C GLY A 146 -5.90 0.21 20.42
N MET A 147 -6.07 0.56 19.15
CA MET A 147 -7.37 0.42 18.45
C MET A 147 -7.83 -1.03 18.33
N ALA A 148 -6.92 -1.97 18.08
CA ALA A 148 -7.25 -3.40 18.05
C ALA A 148 -7.72 -3.89 19.43
N THR A 149 -7.03 -3.49 20.50
CA THR A 149 -7.39 -3.82 21.88
C THR A 149 -8.74 -3.22 22.26
N LEU A 150 -9.05 -1.98 21.88
CA LEU A 150 -10.37 -1.37 22.15
C LEU A 150 -11.53 -2.20 21.56
N GLN A 151 -11.37 -2.69 20.32
CA GLN A 151 -12.38 -3.53 19.67
C GLN A 151 -12.52 -4.88 20.39
N LEU A 152 -11.40 -5.55 20.67
CA LEU A 152 -11.40 -6.86 21.30
C LEU A 152 -11.92 -6.82 22.75
N ALA A 153 -11.47 -5.85 23.54
CA ALA A 153 -11.90 -5.70 24.94
C ALA A 153 -13.40 -5.49 25.06
N ARG A 154 -14.01 -4.73 24.14
CA ARG A 154 -15.47 -4.56 24.11
C ARG A 154 -16.20 -5.82 23.71
N HIS A 155 -15.68 -6.55 22.73
CA HIS A 155 -16.24 -7.85 22.37
C HIS A 155 -16.23 -8.81 23.58
N LEU A 156 -15.16 -8.77 24.38
CA LEU A 156 -15.03 -9.52 25.63
C LEU A 156 -15.90 -8.96 26.78
N GLY A 157 -16.67 -7.89 26.55
CA GLY A 157 -17.58 -7.31 27.54
C GLY A 157 -16.90 -6.49 28.63
N ALA A 158 -15.69 -5.99 28.39
CA ALA A 158 -14.96 -5.15 29.33
C ALA A 158 -15.38 -3.67 29.26
N GLU A 159 -15.24 -2.96 30.37
CA GLU A 159 -15.27 -1.50 30.46
C GLU A 159 -13.89 -0.97 30.04
N VAL A 160 -13.84 -0.05 29.07
CA VAL A 160 -12.59 0.29 28.38
C VAL A 160 -12.23 1.76 28.58
N PHE A 161 -11.02 1.98 29.09
CA PHE A 161 -10.39 3.30 29.26
C PHE A 161 -9.22 3.44 28.28
N GLY A 162 -9.04 4.63 27.74
CA GLY A 162 -8.02 4.90 26.73
C GLY A 162 -7.26 6.18 26.99
N THR A 163 -5.94 6.14 26.79
CA THR A 163 -5.14 7.38 26.70
C THR A 163 -4.65 7.64 25.29
N ALA A 164 -4.69 8.91 24.88
CA ALA A 164 -4.06 9.39 23.65
C ALA A 164 -3.69 10.87 23.77
N SER A 165 -2.87 11.38 22.85
CA SER A 165 -2.69 12.83 22.70
C SER A 165 -4.03 13.50 22.38
N GLU A 166 -4.29 14.66 22.95
CA GLU A 166 -5.58 15.39 22.83
C GLU A 166 -6.09 15.54 21.40
N GLY A 167 -5.21 15.86 20.44
CA GLY A 167 -5.57 15.95 19.02
C GLY A 167 -6.07 14.64 18.38
N LYS A 168 -6.10 13.52 19.11
CA LYS A 168 -6.62 12.22 18.67
C LYS A 168 -7.85 11.75 19.48
N TRP A 169 -8.38 12.57 20.37
CA TRP A 169 -9.52 12.18 21.20
C TRP A 169 -10.79 11.93 20.37
N ASP A 170 -11.01 12.70 19.29
CA ASP A 170 -12.13 12.44 18.38
C ASP A 170 -12.07 11.04 17.75
N THR A 171 -10.85 10.52 17.54
CA THR A 171 -10.68 9.13 17.11
C THR A 171 -11.15 8.15 18.17
N LEU A 172 -10.81 8.35 19.44
CA LEU A 172 -11.30 7.50 20.53
C LEU A 172 -12.82 7.58 20.70
N ARG A 173 -13.41 8.77 20.52
CA ARG A 173 -14.87 8.96 20.51
C ARG A 173 -15.55 8.24 19.36
N SER A 174 -14.98 8.31 18.15
CA SER A 174 -15.47 7.56 16.99
C SER A 174 -15.36 6.05 17.20
N LEU A 175 -14.38 5.62 18.00
CA LEU A 175 -14.23 4.27 18.48
C LEU A 175 -15.03 4.03 19.76
N GLY A 176 -16.06 4.83 20.09
CA GLY A 176 -17.06 4.57 21.12
C GLY A 176 -16.68 4.84 22.59
N LEU A 177 -15.55 5.51 22.87
CA LEU A 177 -15.26 5.98 24.23
C LEU A 177 -15.95 7.33 24.46
N ASP A 178 -16.57 7.51 25.62
CA ASP A 178 -17.03 8.83 26.05
C ASP A 178 -15.87 9.65 26.67
N ASP A 179 -16.15 10.90 27.03
CA ASP A 179 -15.14 11.78 27.60
C ASP A 179 -14.63 11.29 28.96
N GLU A 180 -15.44 10.62 29.77
CA GLU A 180 -15.01 10.12 31.10
C GLU A 180 -13.94 9.04 30.96
N HIS A 181 -14.03 8.23 29.91
CA HIS A 181 -13.11 7.13 29.61
C HIS A 181 -11.87 7.51 28.79
N ILE A 182 -11.71 8.81 28.47
CA ILE A 182 -10.56 9.32 27.71
C ILE A 182 -9.68 10.20 28.61
N ALA A 183 -8.36 10.01 28.50
CA ALA A 183 -7.38 10.90 29.14
C ALA A 183 -6.14 11.15 28.25
N SER A 184 -5.35 12.15 28.64
CA SER A 184 -4.11 12.49 27.93
C SER A 184 -3.05 11.41 28.15
N SER A 185 -2.39 10.98 27.08
CA SER A 185 -1.21 10.12 27.15
C SER A 185 0.10 10.92 27.32
N ARG A 186 0.01 12.22 27.61
CA ARG A 186 1.15 13.15 27.73
C ARG A 186 1.31 13.75 29.12
N THR A 187 0.33 13.52 30.00
CA THR A 187 0.34 13.95 31.40
C THR A 187 -0.01 12.76 32.29
N LEU A 188 0.23 12.87 33.60
CA LEU A 188 -0.13 11.85 34.57
C LEU A 188 -1.57 11.98 35.09
N ASP A 189 -2.35 12.94 34.58
CA ASP A 189 -3.69 13.24 35.07
C ASP A 189 -4.69 12.10 34.87
N PHE A 190 -4.38 11.15 33.97
CA PHE A 190 -5.18 9.95 33.76
C PHE A 190 -5.28 9.10 35.04
N GLU A 191 -4.26 9.10 35.90
CA GLU A 191 -4.25 8.37 37.16
C GLU A 191 -5.40 8.83 38.05
N LYS A 192 -5.43 10.13 38.37
CA LYS A 192 -6.49 10.70 39.20
C LYS A 192 -7.86 10.59 38.52
N ARG A 193 -7.94 10.95 37.24
CA ARG A 193 -9.20 10.95 36.49
C ARG A 193 -9.87 9.58 36.51
N PHE A 194 -9.13 8.52 36.19
CA PHE A 194 -9.72 7.19 36.10
C PHE A 194 -10.01 6.59 37.48
N LEU A 195 -9.27 6.95 38.53
CA LEU A 195 -9.68 6.64 39.91
C LEU A 195 -11.00 7.34 40.26
N ASP A 196 -11.15 8.62 39.92
CA ASP A 196 -12.37 9.37 40.21
C ASP A 196 -13.58 8.76 39.48
N VAL A 197 -13.46 8.46 38.18
CA VAL A 197 -14.51 7.83 37.36
C VAL A 197 -14.90 6.44 37.87
N THR A 198 -13.91 5.64 38.28
CA THR A 198 -14.16 4.28 38.78
C THR A 198 -14.53 4.25 40.27
N GLY A 199 -14.64 5.40 40.95
CA GLY A 199 -14.92 5.48 42.38
C GLY A 199 -13.82 4.84 43.26
N GLY A 200 -12.55 4.95 42.83
CA GLY A 200 -11.38 4.37 43.49
C GLY A 200 -11.16 2.89 43.20
N ARG A 201 -12.03 2.26 42.40
CA ARG A 201 -11.94 0.85 42.02
C ARG A 201 -10.68 0.55 41.17
N GLY A 202 -10.27 1.50 40.34
CA GLY A 202 -9.16 1.34 39.40
C GLY A 202 -9.49 0.36 38.28
N MET A 203 -8.43 -0.23 37.72
CA MET A 203 -8.46 -1.16 36.60
C MET A 203 -8.27 -2.61 37.07
N ASP A 204 -8.64 -3.57 36.22
CA ASP A 204 -8.33 -5.00 36.41
C ASP A 204 -7.17 -5.45 35.49
N VAL A 205 -7.00 -4.77 34.36
CA VAL A 205 -5.90 -4.97 33.39
C VAL A 205 -5.40 -3.60 32.90
N VAL A 206 -4.08 -3.45 32.78
CA VAL A 206 -3.44 -2.31 32.09
C VAL A 206 -2.61 -2.86 30.95
N LEU A 207 -2.85 -2.39 29.72
CA LEU A 207 -1.98 -2.60 28.57
C LEU A 207 -1.14 -1.34 28.35
N ASP A 208 0.13 -1.41 28.74
CA ASP A 208 1.04 -0.27 28.70
C ASP A 208 1.98 -0.28 27.49
N SER A 209 2.28 0.93 27.03
CA SER A 209 3.26 1.25 25.99
C SER A 209 4.02 2.55 26.28
N LEU A 210 3.81 3.16 27.45
CA LEU A 210 4.51 4.35 27.90
C LEU A 210 5.79 3.94 28.64
N ALA A 211 6.45 4.89 29.30
CA ALA A 211 7.71 4.63 29.99
C ALA A 211 7.84 5.55 31.20
N ARG A 212 8.78 5.24 32.10
CA ARG A 212 9.14 6.06 33.27
C ARG A 212 7.94 6.27 34.20
N GLU A 213 7.74 7.49 34.68
CA GLU A 213 6.70 7.84 35.65
C GLU A 213 5.27 7.45 35.21
N PHE A 214 5.05 7.26 33.90
CA PHE A 214 3.78 6.79 33.35
C PHE A 214 3.50 5.31 33.69
N VAL A 215 4.55 4.47 33.71
CA VAL A 215 4.44 3.05 34.12
C VAL A 215 3.98 2.99 35.57
N ASP A 216 4.63 3.77 36.44
CA ASP A 216 4.33 3.79 37.87
C ASP A 216 2.90 4.32 38.13
N ALA A 217 2.44 5.31 37.35
CA ALA A 217 1.07 5.80 37.39
C ALA A 217 0.05 4.74 36.94
N GLY A 218 0.38 3.96 35.91
CA GLY A 218 -0.43 2.82 35.48
C GLY A 218 -0.49 1.72 36.54
N LEU A 219 0.60 1.43 37.24
CA LEU A 219 0.62 0.46 38.34
C LEU A 219 -0.26 0.91 39.52
N ARG A 220 -0.27 2.21 39.84
CA ARG A 220 -1.16 2.78 40.88
C ARG A 220 -2.65 2.73 40.51
N LEU A 221 -2.98 2.52 39.24
CA LEU A 221 -4.35 2.26 38.80
C LEU A 221 -4.82 0.81 39.05
N LEU A 222 -4.01 -0.04 39.68
CA LEU A 222 -4.38 -1.39 40.10
C LEU A 222 -4.46 -1.53 41.65
N PRO A 223 -5.22 -0.67 42.37
CA PRO A 223 -5.20 -0.62 43.84
C PRO A 223 -5.75 -1.88 44.51
N ARG A 224 -6.42 -2.76 43.76
CA ARG A 224 -7.02 -4.02 44.23
C ARG A 224 -6.29 -5.24 43.67
N GLY A 225 -5.07 -5.06 43.17
CA GLY A 225 -4.38 -6.03 42.34
C GLY A 225 -4.88 -6.02 40.91
N GLY A 226 -4.29 -6.88 40.07
CA GLY A 226 -4.63 -6.96 38.64
C GLY A 226 -3.43 -7.34 37.78
N ARG A 227 -3.57 -7.17 36.46
CA ARG A 227 -2.53 -7.56 35.51
C ARG A 227 -2.00 -6.34 34.76
N PHE A 228 -0.69 -6.10 34.87
CA PHE A 228 0.01 -5.07 34.14
C PHE A 228 0.81 -5.71 33.00
N LEU A 229 0.43 -5.41 31.76
CA LEU A 229 0.99 -6.00 30.55
C LEU A 229 1.82 -4.93 29.84
N GLU A 230 3.14 -5.07 29.90
CA GLU A 230 4.10 -4.11 29.35
C GLU A 230 4.52 -4.50 27.94
N MET A 231 4.21 -3.65 26.96
CA MET A 231 4.71 -3.78 25.58
C MET A 231 6.01 -3.00 25.36
N GLY A 232 6.29 -2.01 26.21
CA GLY A 232 7.51 -1.21 26.16
C GLY A 232 8.75 -2.09 26.31
N LYS A 233 9.76 -1.83 25.47
CA LYS A 233 11.07 -2.50 25.57
C LYS A 233 12.10 -1.69 26.36
N THR A 234 11.75 -0.46 26.74
CA THR A 234 12.61 0.44 27.51
C THR A 234 12.02 0.56 28.90
N ASP A 235 12.89 0.65 29.91
CA ASP A 235 12.46 0.90 31.30
C ASP A 235 11.58 -0.21 31.91
N ILE A 236 11.78 -1.46 31.47
CA ILE A 236 11.07 -2.64 31.98
C ILE A 236 11.32 -2.82 33.48
N ARG A 237 10.25 -2.99 34.27
CA ARG A 237 10.30 -3.28 35.71
C ARG A 237 10.57 -4.76 36.00
N ILE A 238 11.07 -5.07 37.19
CA ILE A 238 11.30 -6.44 37.64
C ILE A 238 10.00 -6.97 38.29
N PRO A 239 9.44 -8.11 37.83
CA PRO A 239 8.16 -8.62 38.33
C PRO A 239 8.07 -8.77 39.85
N ASP A 240 9.12 -9.31 40.48
CA ASP A 240 9.15 -9.54 41.93
C ASP A 240 9.18 -8.22 42.73
N GLU A 241 9.82 -7.18 42.20
CA GLU A 241 9.84 -5.84 42.81
C GLU A 241 8.47 -5.18 42.71
N VAL A 242 7.82 -5.30 41.54
CA VAL A 242 6.45 -4.80 41.36
C VAL A 242 5.48 -5.51 42.28
N ALA A 243 5.57 -6.84 42.41
CA ALA A 243 4.71 -7.61 43.31
C ALA A 243 4.91 -7.25 44.80
N ALA A 244 6.13 -6.85 45.17
CA ALA A 244 6.45 -6.40 46.53
C ALA A 244 5.91 -4.99 46.83
N GLU A 245 5.94 -4.08 45.86
CA GLU A 245 5.46 -2.70 46.02
C GLU A 245 3.94 -2.56 45.80
N TYR A 246 3.39 -3.28 44.81
CA TYR A 246 2.00 -3.20 44.39
C TYR A 246 1.28 -4.52 44.71
N THR A 247 0.68 -4.58 45.90
CA THR A 247 0.05 -5.81 46.42
C THR A 247 -1.00 -6.36 45.46
N GLY A 248 -0.84 -7.63 45.06
CA GLY A 248 -1.79 -8.32 44.19
C GLY A 248 -1.66 -8.01 42.70
N VAL A 249 -0.64 -7.23 42.29
CA VAL A 249 -0.38 -6.92 40.88
C VAL A 249 0.60 -7.93 40.29
N SER A 250 0.21 -8.55 39.17
CA SER A 250 1.13 -9.31 38.32
C SER A 250 1.64 -8.42 37.19
N TYR A 251 2.96 -8.28 37.08
CA TYR A 251 3.62 -7.55 36.00
C TYR A 251 4.22 -8.50 34.97
N ARG A 252 3.94 -8.28 33.69
CA ARG A 252 4.47 -9.08 32.58
C ARG A 252 4.88 -8.17 31.42
N ALA A 253 6.17 -8.02 31.20
CA ALA A 253 6.69 -7.58 29.91
C ALA A 253 6.61 -8.75 28.91
N PHE A 254 6.19 -8.47 27.67
CA PHE A 254 5.98 -9.54 26.69
C PHE A 254 6.39 -9.14 25.26
N ASP A 255 6.59 -10.15 24.42
CA ASP A 255 6.67 -10.07 22.98
C ASP A 255 5.66 -11.05 22.36
N LEU A 256 5.01 -10.67 21.24
CA LEU A 256 4.07 -11.56 20.56
C LEU A 256 4.73 -12.89 20.18
N MET A 257 6.00 -12.88 19.80
CA MET A 257 6.70 -14.09 19.35
C MET A 257 6.89 -15.11 20.49
N GLU A 258 6.74 -14.72 21.76
CA GLU A 258 6.75 -15.66 22.90
C GLU A 258 5.59 -16.65 22.88
N ALA A 259 4.48 -16.32 22.22
CA ALA A 259 3.33 -17.22 22.09
C ALA A 259 3.69 -18.51 21.33
N GLY A 260 4.65 -18.42 20.40
CA GLY A 260 5.04 -19.52 19.53
C GLY A 260 4.11 -19.69 18.33
N ALA A 261 4.63 -20.31 17.26
CA ALA A 261 3.95 -20.42 15.98
C ALA A 261 2.62 -21.19 16.06
N ASP A 262 2.57 -22.27 16.85
CA ASP A 262 1.37 -23.09 17.01
C ASP A 262 0.24 -22.31 17.69
N ARG A 263 0.55 -21.52 18.74
CA ARG A 263 -0.45 -20.69 19.39
C ARG A 263 -0.92 -19.54 18.49
N ILE A 264 -0.01 -18.93 17.73
CA ILE A 264 -0.38 -17.90 16.75
C ILE A 264 -1.34 -18.46 15.70
N HIS A 265 -1.15 -19.71 15.27
CA HIS A 265 -2.06 -20.38 14.35
C HIS A 265 -3.47 -20.54 14.95
N GLU A 266 -3.57 -20.92 16.22
CA GLU A 266 -4.85 -20.99 16.93
C GLU A 266 -5.51 -19.61 17.06
N MET A 267 -4.74 -18.59 17.44
CA MET A 267 -5.23 -17.21 17.56
C MET A 267 -5.78 -16.69 16.22
N TRP A 268 -5.17 -17.07 15.09
CA TRP A 268 -5.68 -16.71 13.78
C TRP A 268 -7.07 -17.26 13.51
N SER A 269 -7.37 -18.49 13.94
CA SER A 269 -8.68 -19.10 13.74
C SER A 269 -9.79 -18.30 14.44
N ASP A 270 -9.52 -17.84 15.66
CA ASP A 270 -10.45 -17.01 16.41
C ASP A 270 -10.58 -15.60 15.80
N LEU A 271 -9.46 -14.96 15.47
CA LEU A 271 -9.45 -13.61 14.89
C LEU A 271 -10.19 -13.56 13.55
N ILE A 272 -9.96 -14.54 12.65
CA ILE A 272 -10.66 -14.61 11.36
C ILE A 272 -12.17 -14.74 11.58
N SER A 273 -12.61 -15.60 12.51
CA SER A 273 -14.03 -15.73 12.85
C SER A 273 -14.66 -14.41 13.34
N LEU A 274 -13.90 -13.61 14.11
CA LEU A 274 -14.33 -12.31 14.58
C LEU A 274 -14.34 -11.23 13.49
N PHE A 275 -13.44 -11.30 12.50
CA PHE A 275 -13.47 -10.43 11.33
C PHE A 275 -14.65 -10.75 10.40
N GLU A 276 -14.89 -12.04 10.11
CA GLU A 276 -15.97 -12.51 9.24
C GLU A 276 -17.36 -12.18 9.82
N SER A 277 -17.51 -12.24 11.14
CA SER A 277 -18.74 -11.83 11.83
C SER A 277 -18.91 -10.31 11.97
N GLY A 278 -17.91 -9.52 11.54
CA GLY A 278 -17.93 -8.06 11.59
C GLY A 278 -17.77 -7.46 12.99
N VAL A 279 -17.42 -8.28 13.98
CA VAL A 279 -17.10 -7.86 15.36
C VAL A 279 -15.80 -7.05 15.38
N LEU A 280 -14.78 -7.54 14.68
CA LEU A 280 -13.54 -6.81 14.44
C LEU A 280 -13.55 -6.24 13.03
N ARG A 281 -12.90 -5.09 12.85
CA ARG A 281 -12.74 -4.42 11.56
C ARG A 281 -11.29 -4.00 11.33
N PRO A 282 -10.79 -4.03 10.09
CA PRO A 282 -9.50 -3.44 9.74
C PRO A 282 -9.36 -2.01 10.25
N LEU A 283 -8.15 -1.65 10.66
CA LEU A 283 -7.87 -0.30 11.12
C LEU A 283 -7.71 0.66 9.93
N PRO A 284 -7.91 1.97 10.12
CA PRO A 284 -7.55 2.96 9.11
C PRO A 284 -6.06 2.82 8.74
N VAL A 285 -5.77 2.68 7.44
CA VAL A 285 -4.40 2.52 6.93
C VAL A 285 -4.00 3.72 6.11
N ARG A 286 -2.80 4.23 6.35
CA ARG A 286 -2.15 5.21 5.47
C ARG A 286 -0.96 4.57 4.77
N THR A 287 -0.87 4.78 3.47
CA THR A 287 0.05 4.02 2.61
C THR A 287 1.13 4.90 2.01
N TRP A 288 2.30 4.29 1.81
CA TRP A 288 3.40 4.86 1.02
C TRP A 288 3.98 3.76 0.14
N ASP A 289 4.46 4.12 -1.04
CA ASP A 289 5.31 3.20 -1.81
C ASP A 289 6.61 2.92 -1.04
N VAL A 290 7.09 1.67 -1.06
CA VAL A 290 8.34 1.27 -0.38
C VAL A 290 9.55 2.12 -0.78
N ARG A 291 9.59 2.65 -2.02
CA ARG A 291 10.64 3.57 -2.49
C ARG A 291 10.62 4.92 -1.78
N ARG A 292 9.50 5.27 -1.13
CA ARG A 292 9.36 6.43 -0.24
C ARG A 292 9.35 6.05 1.24
N ALA A 293 9.87 4.87 1.61
CA ALA A 293 9.96 4.46 3.00
C ALA A 293 10.51 5.54 3.96
N PRO A 294 11.58 6.32 3.62
CA PRO A 294 12.06 7.37 4.52
C PRO A 294 10.98 8.38 4.96
N ASP A 295 10.04 8.73 4.08
CA ASP A 295 8.92 9.63 4.41
C ASP A 295 7.96 8.98 5.41
N ALA A 296 7.64 7.70 5.19
CA ALA A 296 6.77 6.93 6.08
C ALA A 296 7.40 6.74 7.47
N PHE A 297 8.69 6.41 7.51
CA PHE A 297 9.45 6.31 8.77
C PHE A 297 9.47 7.63 9.55
N ARG A 298 9.71 8.77 8.87
CA ARG A 298 9.62 10.10 9.51
C ARG A 298 8.21 10.42 10.00
N PHE A 299 7.18 10.01 9.25
CA PHE A 299 5.79 10.22 9.65
C PHE A 299 5.42 9.45 10.92
N ILE A 300 5.86 8.18 11.03
CA ILE A 300 5.64 7.36 12.22
C ILE A 300 6.43 7.89 13.41
N SER A 301 7.70 8.29 13.23
CA SER A 301 8.56 8.76 14.33
C SER A 301 8.02 10.03 15.01
N GLN A 302 7.26 10.86 14.27
CA GLN A 302 6.58 12.04 14.83
C GLN A 302 5.31 11.69 15.63
N ALA A 303 4.91 10.42 15.70
CA ALA A 303 3.71 9.94 16.40
C ALA A 303 2.41 10.65 16.00
N ARG A 304 2.32 11.19 14.77
CA ARG A 304 1.15 11.94 14.27
C ARG A 304 0.05 11.06 13.69
N HIS A 305 0.33 9.78 13.43
CA HIS A 305 -0.62 8.87 12.80
C HIS A 305 -1.69 8.38 13.77
N THR A 306 -2.86 8.08 13.23
CA THR A 306 -3.92 7.29 13.85
C THR A 306 -4.03 5.97 13.07
N GLY A 307 -4.37 4.88 13.74
CA GLY A 307 -4.44 3.57 13.10
C GLY A 307 -3.07 3.05 12.68
N LYS A 308 -2.95 2.61 11.41
CA LYS A 308 -1.76 1.93 10.88
C LYS A 308 -1.15 2.63 9.67
N VAL A 309 0.13 2.34 9.47
CA VAL A 309 0.88 2.73 8.27
C VAL A 309 1.33 1.45 7.57
N ALA A 310 1.21 1.41 6.25
CA ALA A 310 1.69 0.30 5.43
C ALA A 310 2.55 0.82 4.27
N LEU A 311 3.51 0.00 3.84
CA LEU A 311 4.25 0.19 2.61
C LEU A 311 3.63 -0.66 1.51
N THR A 312 3.32 -0.07 0.35
CA THR A 312 2.97 -0.81 -0.85
C THR A 312 4.24 -1.27 -1.56
N ILE A 313 4.23 -2.51 -2.02
CA ILE A 313 5.35 -3.14 -2.69
C ILE A 313 5.04 -3.19 -4.20
N PRO A 314 5.85 -2.54 -5.05
CA PRO A 314 5.61 -2.55 -6.49
C PRO A 314 5.65 -3.97 -7.04
N ARG A 315 4.59 -4.35 -7.76
CA ARG A 315 4.54 -5.59 -8.53
C ARG A 315 5.36 -5.43 -9.82
N ALA A 316 6.09 -6.47 -10.19
CA ALA A 316 6.83 -6.52 -11.44
C ALA A 316 5.90 -6.77 -12.64
N LEU A 317 6.30 -6.33 -13.83
CA LEU A 317 5.50 -6.47 -15.07
C LEU A 317 5.75 -7.79 -15.81
N ASP A 318 6.77 -8.54 -15.43
CA ASP A 318 7.30 -9.75 -16.07
C ASP A 318 6.54 -11.05 -15.68
N GLY A 319 5.32 -10.93 -15.18
CA GLY A 319 4.45 -12.06 -14.84
C GLY A 319 3.52 -12.48 -15.98
N PRO A 320 2.75 -13.57 -15.82
CA PRO A 320 1.86 -14.15 -16.85
C PRO A 320 0.61 -13.31 -17.17
N GLY A 321 0.61 -12.01 -16.85
CA GLY A 321 -0.55 -11.13 -17.04
C GLY A 321 -0.58 -10.43 -18.40
N THR A 322 -1.72 -9.85 -18.73
CA THR A 322 -1.95 -9.11 -19.97
C THR A 322 -1.76 -7.61 -19.78
N VAL A 323 -1.03 -6.94 -20.67
CA VAL A 323 -0.90 -5.47 -20.69
C VAL A 323 -1.85 -4.85 -21.73
N LEU A 324 -2.72 -3.95 -21.30
CA LEU A 324 -3.61 -3.16 -22.17
C LEU A 324 -2.95 -1.83 -22.55
N ILE A 325 -2.76 -1.58 -23.85
CA ILE A 325 -2.28 -0.29 -24.37
C ILE A 325 -3.37 0.36 -25.22
N THR A 326 -3.93 1.46 -24.75
CA THR A 326 -4.90 2.24 -25.54
C THR A 326 -4.21 3.20 -26.48
N GLY A 327 -4.69 3.32 -27.71
CA GLY A 327 -3.89 3.97 -28.75
C GLY A 327 -2.66 3.14 -29.13
N GLY A 328 -2.69 1.82 -28.86
CA GLY A 328 -1.54 0.93 -29.01
C GLY A 328 -1.05 0.74 -30.44
N THR A 329 -1.86 1.11 -31.44
CA THR A 329 -1.47 1.12 -32.86
C THR A 329 -0.95 2.48 -33.33
N GLY A 330 -0.91 3.50 -32.47
CA GLY A 330 -0.31 4.81 -32.76
C GLY A 330 1.20 4.80 -32.54
N GLY A 331 1.92 5.82 -33.02
CA GLY A 331 3.39 5.88 -32.99
C GLY A 331 4.00 5.53 -31.62
N LEU A 332 3.64 6.28 -30.57
CA LEU A 332 4.13 6.03 -29.21
C LEU A 332 3.62 4.71 -28.61
N GLY A 333 2.37 4.33 -28.86
CA GLY A 333 1.78 3.10 -28.35
C GLY A 333 2.49 1.86 -28.91
N ALA A 334 2.83 1.88 -30.20
CA ALA A 334 3.54 0.80 -30.86
C ALA A 334 5.01 0.72 -30.42
N LEU A 335 5.68 1.85 -30.18
CA LEU A 335 7.03 1.87 -29.60
C LEU A 335 7.03 1.26 -28.20
N LEU A 336 6.08 1.67 -27.36
CA LEU A 336 5.92 1.14 -26.02
C LEU A 336 5.66 -0.37 -26.06
N ALA A 337 4.78 -0.86 -26.95
CA ALA A 337 4.49 -2.28 -27.07
C ALA A 337 5.77 -3.09 -27.31
N ARG A 338 6.63 -2.66 -28.25
CA ARG A 338 7.94 -3.30 -28.50
C ARG A 338 8.85 -3.27 -27.28
N HIS A 339 8.96 -2.12 -26.63
CA HIS A 339 9.79 -1.95 -25.45
C HIS A 339 9.37 -2.88 -24.31
N LEU A 340 8.05 -3.03 -24.08
CA LEU A 340 7.52 -3.92 -23.05
C LEU A 340 7.84 -5.39 -23.32
N VAL A 341 7.78 -5.83 -24.57
CA VAL A 341 8.15 -7.22 -24.92
C VAL A 341 9.66 -7.44 -24.73
N VAL A 342 10.48 -6.56 -25.30
CA VAL A 342 11.95 -6.77 -25.37
C VAL A 342 12.63 -6.56 -24.02
N GLU A 343 12.30 -5.48 -23.31
CA GLU A 343 13.02 -5.07 -22.10
C GLU A 343 12.37 -5.59 -20.81
N HIS A 344 11.07 -5.90 -20.84
CA HIS A 344 10.29 -6.29 -19.66
C HIS A 344 9.69 -7.68 -19.76
N GLY A 345 9.96 -8.41 -20.86
CA GLY A 345 9.49 -9.78 -21.05
C GLY A 345 7.96 -9.90 -21.06
N VAL A 346 7.23 -8.84 -21.42
CA VAL A 346 5.76 -8.90 -21.47
C VAL A 346 5.35 -9.86 -22.58
N GLU A 347 4.69 -10.96 -22.18
CA GLU A 347 4.31 -12.02 -23.12
C GLU A 347 2.95 -11.78 -23.78
N ARG A 348 2.08 -10.94 -23.19
CA ARG A 348 0.69 -10.76 -23.65
C ARG A 348 0.26 -9.30 -23.69
N LEU A 349 -0.22 -8.88 -24.86
CA LEU A 349 -0.62 -7.51 -25.14
C LEU A 349 -2.04 -7.42 -25.71
N VAL A 350 -2.82 -6.47 -25.22
CA VAL A 350 -4.05 -6.02 -25.87
C VAL A 350 -3.84 -4.58 -26.33
N LEU A 351 -3.83 -4.38 -27.64
CA LEU A 351 -3.67 -3.06 -28.26
C LEU A 351 -5.03 -2.57 -28.73
N THR A 352 -5.46 -1.39 -28.29
CA THR A 352 -6.73 -0.82 -28.75
C THR A 352 -6.54 0.39 -29.64
N SER A 353 -7.42 0.49 -30.64
CA SER A 353 -7.65 1.70 -31.41
C SER A 353 -9.10 1.70 -31.88
N ARG A 354 -9.62 2.85 -32.32
CA ARG A 354 -10.98 2.92 -32.88
C ARG A 354 -11.16 2.06 -34.14
N ARG A 355 -10.09 1.88 -34.92
CA ARG A 355 -10.10 1.10 -36.18
C ARG A 355 -9.78 -0.38 -35.95
N GLY A 356 -9.24 -0.75 -34.78
CA GLY A 356 -8.81 -2.11 -34.49
C GLY A 356 -7.79 -2.62 -35.50
N VAL A 357 -8.00 -3.84 -35.99
CA VAL A 357 -7.14 -4.52 -36.98
C VAL A 357 -7.02 -3.77 -38.31
N GLU A 358 -8.00 -2.91 -38.63
CA GLU A 358 -7.99 -2.05 -39.83
C GLU A 358 -7.15 -0.77 -39.65
N ALA A 359 -6.49 -0.59 -38.49
CA ALA A 359 -5.56 0.52 -38.31
C ALA A 359 -4.31 0.30 -39.19
N PRO A 360 -3.81 1.34 -39.89
CA PRO A 360 -2.58 1.23 -40.66
C PRO A 360 -1.41 0.72 -39.81
N GLY A 361 -0.69 -0.30 -40.30
CA GLY A 361 0.46 -0.89 -39.60
C GLY A 361 0.10 -1.89 -38.49
N ALA A 362 -1.18 -2.16 -38.23
CA ALA A 362 -1.59 -3.02 -37.11
C ALA A 362 -1.22 -4.50 -37.34
N ALA A 363 -1.40 -5.01 -38.56
CA ALA A 363 -1.06 -6.40 -38.90
C ALA A 363 0.46 -6.62 -38.83
N GLU A 364 1.24 -5.67 -39.34
CA GLU A 364 2.69 -5.67 -39.29
C GLU A 364 3.20 -5.62 -37.84
N LEU A 365 2.61 -4.77 -36.99
CA LEU A 365 2.96 -4.67 -35.58
C LEU A 365 2.68 -5.97 -34.83
N VAL A 366 1.54 -6.63 -35.07
CA VAL A 366 1.22 -7.92 -34.43
C VAL A 366 2.21 -8.99 -34.85
N ALA A 367 2.53 -9.08 -36.14
CA ALA A 367 3.51 -10.04 -36.65
C ALA A 367 4.91 -9.81 -36.06
N GLU A 368 5.31 -8.54 -35.91
CA GLU A 368 6.58 -8.16 -35.28
C GLU A 368 6.63 -8.57 -33.81
N LEU A 369 5.59 -8.25 -33.02
CA LEU A 369 5.52 -8.63 -31.60
C LEU A 369 5.51 -10.15 -31.41
N ALA A 370 4.85 -10.90 -32.29
CA ALA A 370 4.91 -12.35 -32.31
C ALA A 370 6.33 -12.88 -32.60
N GLY A 371 7.05 -12.25 -33.52
CA GLY A 371 8.46 -12.55 -33.79
C GLY A 371 9.39 -12.26 -32.59
N LEU A 372 8.99 -11.34 -31.71
CA LEU A 372 9.68 -11.02 -30.45
C LEU A 372 9.27 -11.92 -29.27
N GLY A 373 8.33 -12.85 -29.49
CA GLY A 373 7.91 -13.83 -28.48
C GLY A 373 6.64 -13.46 -27.70
N ALA A 374 5.91 -12.42 -28.10
CA ALA A 374 4.68 -12.00 -27.42
C ALA A 374 3.40 -12.27 -28.24
N GLU A 375 2.32 -12.59 -27.56
CA GLU A 375 0.98 -12.67 -28.15
C GLU A 375 0.29 -11.30 -28.06
N ALA A 376 0.09 -10.65 -29.21
CA ALA A 376 -0.58 -9.36 -29.30
C ALA A 376 -1.96 -9.48 -29.98
N ARG A 377 -3.00 -8.99 -29.30
CA ARG A 377 -4.37 -8.87 -29.84
C ARG A 377 -4.71 -7.41 -30.08
N VAL A 378 -5.08 -7.07 -31.32
CA VAL A 378 -5.61 -5.74 -31.65
C VAL A 378 -7.13 -5.75 -31.57
N ALA A 379 -7.71 -4.84 -30.79
CA ALA A 379 -9.16 -4.71 -30.64
C ALA A 379 -9.67 -3.34 -31.10
N ALA A 380 -10.74 -3.35 -31.90
CA ALA A 380 -11.51 -2.14 -32.19
C ALA A 380 -12.29 -1.73 -30.94
N CYS A 381 -11.86 -0.65 -30.28
CA CYS A 381 -12.48 -0.15 -29.06
C CYS A 381 -12.33 1.37 -28.98
N ASP A 382 -13.45 2.09 -28.83
CA ASP A 382 -13.45 3.46 -28.37
C ASP A 382 -13.44 3.45 -26.84
N VAL A 383 -12.31 3.79 -26.24
CA VAL A 383 -12.14 3.74 -24.78
C VAL A 383 -12.95 4.82 -24.05
N ALA A 384 -13.50 5.79 -24.77
CA ALA A 384 -14.47 6.72 -24.22
C ALA A 384 -15.91 6.18 -24.19
N ASP A 385 -16.17 4.99 -24.75
CA ASP A 385 -17.42 4.27 -24.57
C ASP A 385 -17.25 3.24 -23.45
N ARG A 386 -17.89 3.49 -22.30
CA ARG A 386 -17.78 2.63 -21.12
C ARG A 386 -18.15 1.18 -21.43
N ALA A 387 -19.24 0.95 -22.17
CA ALA A 387 -19.72 -0.41 -22.46
C ALA A 387 -18.73 -1.16 -23.37
N ALA A 388 -18.06 -0.44 -24.28
CA ALA A 388 -16.99 -1.01 -25.09
C ALA A 388 -15.77 -1.41 -24.24
N VAL A 389 -15.40 -0.60 -23.24
CA VAL A 389 -14.31 -0.93 -22.30
C VAL A 389 -14.69 -2.12 -21.42
N GLU A 390 -15.90 -2.17 -20.88
CA GLU A 390 -16.38 -3.32 -20.10
C GLU A 390 -16.30 -4.61 -20.90
N LYS A 391 -16.78 -4.61 -22.15
CA LYS A 391 -16.69 -5.76 -23.05
C LYS A 391 -15.23 -6.15 -23.37
N LEU A 392 -14.36 -5.16 -23.55
CA LEU A 392 -12.94 -5.40 -23.81
C LEU A 392 -12.27 -6.09 -22.61
N LEU A 393 -12.52 -5.60 -21.40
CA LEU A 393 -11.96 -6.11 -20.15
C LEU A 393 -12.49 -7.51 -19.83
N ALA A 394 -13.79 -7.74 -20.02
CA ALA A 394 -14.39 -9.07 -19.87
C ALA A 394 -13.83 -10.12 -20.85
N GLY A 395 -13.26 -9.67 -21.97
CA GLY A 395 -12.57 -10.53 -22.94
C GLY A 395 -11.13 -10.89 -22.56
N ILE A 396 -10.60 -10.39 -21.44
CA ILE A 396 -9.29 -10.78 -20.90
C ILE A 396 -9.51 -11.94 -19.93
N GLY A 397 -8.97 -13.12 -20.28
CA GLY A 397 -9.22 -14.36 -19.54
C GLY A 397 -8.59 -14.37 -18.14
N SER A 398 -9.17 -15.18 -17.24
CA SER A 398 -8.68 -15.35 -15.86
C SER A 398 -7.35 -16.08 -15.75
N GLU A 399 -6.96 -16.86 -16.77
CA GLU A 399 -5.64 -17.50 -16.83
C GLU A 399 -4.51 -16.48 -17.00
N HIS A 400 -4.79 -15.38 -17.69
CA HIS A 400 -3.84 -14.31 -18.00
C HIS A 400 -4.48 -12.94 -17.71
N PRO A 401 -4.77 -12.64 -16.43
CA PRO A 401 -5.55 -11.47 -16.04
C PRO A 401 -4.83 -10.18 -16.43
N LEU A 402 -5.58 -9.09 -16.53
CA LEU A 402 -5.02 -7.78 -16.79
C LEU A 402 -4.02 -7.40 -15.68
N SER A 403 -2.76 -7.15 -16.04
CA SER A 403 -1.69 -6.77 -15.11
C SER A 403 -1.28 -5.32 -15.24
N ALA A 404 -1.51 -4.67 -16.39
CA ALA A 404 -1.23 -3.25 -16.53
C ALA A 404 -2.10 -2.56 -17.56
N VAL A 405 -2.32 -1.26 -17.36
CA VAL A 405 -2.98 -0.37 -18.30
C VAL A 405 -2.03 0.77 -18.66
N VAL A 406 -1.85 1.01 -19.95
CA VAL A 406 -1.17 2.20 -20.47
C VAL A 406 -2.10 2.95 -21.42
N HIS A 407 -2.51 4.14 -20.99
CA HIS A 407 -3.38 5.01 -21.74
C HIS A 407 -2.57 5.99 -22.59
N ALA A 408 -2.31 5.62 -23.85
CA ALA A 408 -1.63 6.44 -24.84
C ALA A 408 -2.57 7.00 -25.93
N ALA A 409 -3.89 6.89 -25.75
CA ALA A 409 -4.85 7.42 -26.70
C ALA A 409 -4.98 8.95 -26.57
N GLY A 410 -5.20 9.61 -27.70
CA GLY A 410 -5.42 11.05 -27.73
C GLY A 410 -5.69 11.53 -29.15
N VAL A 411 -6.25 12.74 -29.25
CA VAL A 411 -6.38 13.50 -30.50
C VAL A 411 -6.05 14.96 -30.23
N LEU A 412 -5.67 15.69 -31.27
CA LEU A 412 -5.44 17.13 -31.23
C LEU A 412 -6.56 17.86 -31.99
N ASP A 413 -6.82 19.10 -31.58
CA ASP A 413 -7.71 20.04 -32.28
C ASP A 413 -7.37 21.46 -31.83
N ASP A 414 -6.25 21.97 -32.37
CA ASP A 414 -5.61 23.19 -31.89
C ASP A 414 -6.40 24.44 -32.31
N GLY A 415 -6.57 25.36 -31.38
CA GLY A 415 -7.27 26.62 -31.56
C GLY A 415 -7.02 27.57 -30.39
N VAL A 416 -6.99 28.87 -30.69
CA VAL A 416 -7.04 29.90 -29.63
C VAL A 416 -8.36 29.78 -28.87
N VAL A 417 -8.37 30.18 -27.60
CA VAL A 417 -9.53 30.02 -26.70
C VAL A 417 -10.83 30.57 -27.32
N GLU A 418 -10.76 31.72 -27.98
CA GLU A 418 -11.91 32.37 -28.64
C GLU A 418 -12.48 31.57 -29.83
N SER A 419 -11.70 30.63 -30.39
CA SER A 419 -12.07 29.79 -31.52
C SER A 419 -12.50 28.36 -31.13
N LEU A 420 -12.44 28.04 -29.83
CA LEU A 420 -12.87 26.73 -29.33
C LEU A 420 -14.39 26.71 -29.22
N THR A 421 -15.00 25.68 -29.80
CA THR A 421 -16.42 25.37 -29.62
C THR A 421 -16.56 24.18 -28.66
N PRO A 422 -17.73 23.97 -28.04
CA PRO A 422 -17.98 22.79 -27.22
C PRO A 422 -17.59 21.49 -27.91
N GLU A 423 -17.90 21.34 -29.21
CA GLU A 423 -17.60 20.13 -29.99
C GLU A 423 -16.09 19.89 -30.15
N ARG A 424 -15.30 20.97 -30.33
CA ARG A 424 -13.82 20.88 -30.41
C ARG A 424 -13.18 20.58 -29.07
N VAL A 425 -13.80 21.03 -27.98
CA VAL A 425 -13.39 20.69 -26.61
C VAL A 425 -13.69 19.22 -26.33
N ASP A 426 -14.94 18.80 -26.53
CA ASP A 426 -15.40 17.43 -26.28
C ASP A 426 -14.61 16.41 -27.10
N LYS A 427 -14.32 16.71 -28.38
CA LYS A 427 -13.51 15.85 -29.25
C LYS A 427 -12.13 15.54 -28.65
N VAL A 428 -11.48 16.51 -28.01
CA VAL A 428 -10.13 16.36 -27.44
C VAL A 428 -10.16 15.79 -26.03
N LEU A 429 -11.15 16.19 -25.22
CA LEU A 429 -11.29 15.68 -23.85
C LEU A 429 -11.73 14.22 -23.85
N ARG A 430 -12.66 13.82 -24.71
CA ARG A 430 -13.26 12.47 -24.72
C ARG A 430 -12.24 11.31 -24.68
N PRO A 431 -11.23 11.23 -25.57
CA PRO A 431 -10.26 10.14 -25.54
C PRO A 431 -9.23 10.24 -24.40
N LYS A 432 -9.27 11.28 -23.55
CA LYS A 432 -8.38 11.46 -22.40
C LYS A 432 -9.12 11.40 -21.07
N VAL A 433 -10.13 12.25 -20.88
CA VAL A 433 -10.89 12.41 -19.64
C VAL A 433 -11.84 11.24 -19.44
N ASP A 434 -12.83 11.07 -20.30
CA ASP A 434 -13.82 9.98 -20.21
C ASP A 434 -13.11 8.62 -20.24
N ALA A 435 -12.16 8.45 -21.16
CA ALA A 435 -11.37 7.23 -21.27
C ALA A 435 -10.59 6.89 -19.99
N ALA A 436 -9.83 7.85 -19.43
CA ALA A 436 -9.07 7.60 -18.21
C ALA A 436 -9.98 7.36 -17.01
N LEU A 437 -11.14 8.02 -16.93
CA LEU A 437 -12.12 7.79 -15.88
C LEU A 437 -12.73 6.38 -15.96
N HIS A 438 -13.14 5.95 -17.16
CA HIS A 438 -13.64 4.59 -17.36
C HIS A 438 -12.60 3.53 -17.00
N LEU A 439 -11.35 3.70 -17.46
CA LEU A 439 -10.26 2.79 -17.13
C LEU A 439 -10.00 2.78 -15.62
N HIS A 440 -10.00 3.93 -14.95
CA HIS A 440 -9.82 4.02 -13.50
C HIS A 440 -10.91 3.23 -12.76
N GLU A 441 -12.17 3.48 -13.08
CA GLU A 441 -13.30 2.86 -12.38
C GLU A 441 -13.40 1.36 -12.64
N LEU A 442 -13.27 0.93 -13.90
CA LEU A 442 -13.43 -0.47 -14.30
C LEU A 442 -12.23 -1.35 -13.94
N THR A 443 -11.10 -0.76 -13.54
CA THR A 443 -9.90 -1.47 -13.08
C THR A 443 -9.54 -1.17 -11.63
N ARG A 444 -10.47 -0.57 -10.87
CA ARG A 444 -10.24 -0.20 -9.47
C ARG A 444 -9.91 -1.43 -8.61
N ASP A 445 -10.63 -2.53 -8.83
CA ASP A 445 -10.54 -3.74 -8.01
C ASP A 445 -9.58 -4.80 -8.58
N LEU A 446 -8.80 -4.46 -9.62
CA LEU A 446 -7.84 -5.36 -10.25
C LEU A 446 -6.43 -5.18 -9.65
N ASP A 447 -5.71 -6.28 -9.46
CA ASP A 447 -4.32 -6.32 -8.96
C ASP A 447 -3.30 -5.91 -10.05
N LEU A 448 -3.42 -4.66 -10.51
CA LEU A 448 -2.53 -4.10 -11.51
C LEU A 448 -1.13 -3.85 -10.95
N ALA A 449 -0.10 -4.17 -11.73
CA ALA A 449 1.27 -3.72 -11.51
C ALA A 449 1.47 -2.26 -11.93
N ALA A 450 0.73 -1.78 -12.94
CA ALA A 450 0.86 -0.42 -13.43
C ALA A 450 -0.44 0.14 -14.04
N PHE A 451 -0.66 1.43 -13.82
CA PHE A 451 -1.68 2.23 -14.50
C PHE A 451 -1.01 3.53 -14.96
N ILE A 452 -0.75 3.67 -16.25
CA ILE A 452 0.09 4.74 -16.79
C ILE A 452 -0.73 5.61 -17.72
N LEU A 453 -0.76 6.92 -17.48
CA LEU A 453 -1.42 7.92 -18.31
C LEU A 453 -0.37 8.71 -19.09
N TYR A 454 -0.49 8.78 -20.42
CA TYR A 454 0.39 9.62 -21.24
C TYR A 454 -0.19 11.04 -21.29
N SER A 455 0.38 11.90 -20.46
CA SER A 455 0.10 13.33 -20.41
C SER A 455 1.09 14.12 -21.27
N SER A 456 1.07 15.45 -21.17
CA SER A 456 1.91 16.35 -21.93
C SER A 456 2.32 17.56 -21.12
N VAL A 457 3.53 18.06 -21.36
CA VAL A 457 4.03 19.34 -20.79
C VAL A 457 3.08 20.51 -21.02
N SER A 458 2.22 20.45 -22.05
CA SER A 458 1.16 21.44 -22.30
C SER A 458 0.14 21.53 -21.15
N GLY A 459 -0.13 20.45 -20.42
CA GLY A 459 -1.01 20.47 -19.25
C GLY A 459 -0.39 21.18 -18.04
N THR A 460 0.94 21.23 -17.97
CA THR A 460 1.68 21.84 -16.85
C THR A 460 2.07 23.30 -17.13
N PHE A 461 2.62 23.58 -18.31
CA PHE A 461 3.11 24.91 -18.68
C PHE A 461 2.14 25.70 -19.55
N GLY A 462 1.05 25.09 -19.99
CA GLY A 462 0.20 25.60 -21.05
C GLY A 462 0.79 25.36 -22.43
N GLY A 463 -0.07 25.36 -23.44
CA GLY A 463 0.31 25.37 -24.85
C GLY A 463 -0.50 26.44 -25.57
N SER A 464 0.16 27.39 -26.24
CA SER A 464 -0.54 28.39 -27.06
C SER A 464 -1.36 27.68 -28.13
N GLY A 465 -2.68 27.88 -28.12
CA GLY A 465 -3.60 27.22 -29.05
C GLY A 465 -4.03 25.81 -28.63
N GLN A 466 -3.68 25.35 -27.43
CA GLN A 466 -3.95 23.98 -26.97
C GLN A 466 -4.74 23.94 -25.65
N ALA A 467 -5.65 24.88 -25.42
CA ALA A 467 -6.35 24.97 -24.12
C ALA A 467 -7.19 23.71 -23.80
N ASN A 468 -7.89 23.16 -24.79
CA ASN A 468 -8.61 21.88 -24.69
C ASN A 468 -7.68 20.70 -24.41
N TYR A 469 -6.55 20.60 -25.11
CA TYR A 469 -5.57 19.54 -24.93
C TYR A 469 -4.85 19.63 -23.58
N ALA A 470 -4.44 20.84 -23.17
CA ALA A 470 -3.84 21.12 -21.87
C ALA A 470 -4.78 20.72 -20.72
N ALA A 471 -6.08 21.06 -20.83
CA ALA A 471 -7.08 20.68 -19.84
C ALA A 471 -7.20 19.14 -19.68
N GLY A 472 -7.25 18.40 -20.79
CA GLY A 472 -7.31 16.93 -20.75
C GLY A 472 -6.06 16.29 -20.13
N ASN A 473 -4.88 16.85 -20.39
CA ASN A 473 -3.63 16.36 -19.79
C ASN A 473 -3.53 16.68 -18.29
N ALA A 474 -3.92 17.90 -17.88
CA ALA A 474 -3.99 18.27 -16.47
C ALA A 474 -4.96 17.39 -15.68
N PHE A 475 -6.10 17.00 -16.28
CA PHE A 475 -7.02 16.04 -15.68
C PHE A 475 -6.35 14.67 -15.43
N MET A 476 -5.63 14.12 -16.41
CA MET A 476 -4.93 12.84 -16.24
C MET A 476 -3.85 12.92 -15.15
N ASP A 477 -3.12 14.03 -15.06
CA ASP A 477 -2.13 14.26 -14.01
C ASP A 477 -2.79 14.24 -12.61
N ALA A 478 -3.95 14.89 -12.48
CA ALA A 478 -4.74 14.91 -11.25
C ALA A 478 -5.34 13.53 -10.93
N LEU A 479 -5.83 12.80 -11.93
CA LEU A 479 -6.39 11.46 -11.77
C LEU A 479 -5.32 10.47 -11.27
N ALA A 480 -4.10 10.54 -11.78
CA ALA A 480 -3.00 9.70 -11.29
C ALA A 480 -2.62 10.03 -9.83
N GLN A 481 -2.78 11.28 -9.39
CA GLN A 481 -2.59 11.64 -7.98
C GLN A 481 -3.74 11.11 -7.12
N HIS A 482 -4.98 11.25 -7.58
CA HIS A 482 -6.18 10.74 -6.91
C HIS A 482 -6.13 9.22 -6.73
N ARG A 483 -5.86 8.46 -7.81
CA ARG A 483 -5.74 7.00 -7.79
C ARG A 483 -4.65 6.53 -6.81
N ARG A 484 -3.49 7.19 -6.76
CA ARG A 484 -2.44 6.89 -5.75
C ARG A 484 -2.86 7.21 -4.32
N ALA A 485 -3.68 8.25 -4.11
CA ALA A 485 -4.19 8.57 -2.78
C ALA A 485 -5.18 7.49 -2.27
N GLU A 486 -5.82 6.74 -3.17
CA GLU A 486 -6.60 5.55 -2.87
C GLU A 486 -5.73 4.28 -2.64
N GLY A 487 -4.40 4.39 -2.71
CA GLY A 487 -3.47 3.25 -2.58
C GLY A 487 -3.22 2.48 -3.89
N LEU A 488 -3.91 2.83 -4.96
CA LEU A 488 -3.84 2.13 -6.24
C LEU A 488 -2.63 2.57 -7.08
N PRO A 489 -2.06 1.66 -7.91
CA PRO A 489 -0.97 2.02 -8.81
C PRO A 489 -1.44 3.09 -9.80
N ALA A 490 -0.67 4.18 -9.93
CA ALA A 490 -0.83 5.14 -11.01
C ALA A 490 0.43 5.97 -11.26
N ALA A 491 0.71 6.28 -12.53
CA ALA A 491 1.70 7.25 -12.95
C ALA A 491 1.14 8.09 -14.11
N SER A 492 1.45 9.39 -14.12
CA SER A 492 1.24 10.23 -15.30
C SER A 492 2.60 10.63 -15.86
N LEU A 493 2.80 10.39 -17.15
CA LEU A 493 4.03 10.73 -17.87
C LEU A 493 3.80 12.00 -18.66
N VAL A 494 4.39 13.10 -18.20
CA VAL A 494 4.23 14.43 -18.78
C VAL A 494 5.21 14.59 -19.94
N TRP A 495 4.81 14.14 -21.13
CA TRP A 495 5.70 14.09 -22.29
C TRP A 495 5.94 15.45 -22.95
N GLY A 496 7.20 15.68 -23.36
CA GLY A 496 7.58 16.70 -24.33
C GLY A 496 7.28 16.29 -25.77
N PRO A 497 7.61 17.13 -26.77
CA PRO A 497 7.44 16.77 -28.18
C PRO A 497 8.36 15.62 -28.58
N TRP A 498 7.93 14.76 -29.50
CA TRP A 498 8.70 13.63 -30.03
C TRP A 498 9.00 13.83 -31.53
N THR A 499 10.18 13.39 -31.99
CA THR A 499 10.63 13.56 -33.39
C THR A 499 10.14 12.48 -34.35
N GLN A 500 9.06 11.76 -34.04
CA GLN A 500 8.71 10.51 -34.75
C GLN A 500 7.82 10.74 -35.99
N ASP A 501 8.10 9.99 -37.06
CA ASP A 501 7.23 9.81 -38.22
C ASP A 501 6.01 8.94 -37.85
N GLY A 502 4.86 9.59 -37.62
CA GLY A 502 3.56 8.96 -37.41
C GLY A 502 2.96 9.15 -36.00
N GLY A 503 1.65 9.41 -35.94
CA GLY A 503 0.89 9.66 -34.70
C GLY A 503 0.34 11.09 -34.60
N MET A 504 -0.04 11.55 -33.40
CA MET A 504 -0.46 12.96 -33.21
C MET A 504 0.66 13.96 -33.50
N THR A 505 1.93 13.52 -33.44
CA THR A 505 3.10 14.37 -33.69
C THR A 505 3.29 14.74 -35.15
N THR A 506 2.70 13.99 -36.10
CA THR A 506 2.65 14.39 -37.52
C THR A 506 1.63 15.49 -37.82
N GLU A 507 0.67 15.75 -36.92
CA GLU A 507 -0.31 16.84 -37.06
C GLU A 507 0.10 18.12 -36.31
N LEU A 508 1.17 18.08 -35.51
CA LEU A 508 1.80 19.30 -35.00
C LEU A 508 2.36 20.06 -36.20
N ALA A 509 1.83 21.24 -36.48
CA ALA A 509 2.40 22.09 -37.51
C ALA A 509 3.88 22.36 -37.16
N ASP A 510 4.77 22.38 -38.15
CA ASP A 510 6.21 22.67 -37.99
C ASP A 510 6.47 23.94 -37.13
N ALA A 511 5.49 24.85 -37.10
CA ALA A 511 5.47 26.06 -36.28
C ALA A 511 5.43 25.81 -34.76
N ASP A 512 4.78 24.74 -34.28
CA ASP A 512 4.65 24.40 -32.85
C ASP A 512 5.91 23.72 -32.33
N VAL A 513 6.49 22.79 -33.09
CA VAL A 513 7.81 22.20 -32.81
C VAL A 513 8.87 23.31 -32.75
N SER A 514 8.87 24.21 -33.73
CA SER A 514 9.78 25.38 -33.77
C SER A 514 9.58 26.33 -32.58
N ARG A 515 8.35 26.46 -32.05
CA ARG A 515 8.07 27.32 -30.88
C ARG A 515 8.55 26.67 -29.59
N MET A 516 8.34 25.36 -29.42
CA MET A 516 8.82 24.61 -28.26
C MET A 516 10.36 24.59 -28.19
N THR A 517 11.03 24.47 -29.33
CA THR A 517 12.50 24.61 -29.41
C THR A 517 12.96 26.01 -29.00
N ARG A 518 12.23 27.07 -29.36
CA ARG A 518 12.53 28.45 -28.91
C ARG A 518 12.33 28.66 -27.41
N THR A 519 11.48 27.87 -26.76
CA THR A 519 11.33 27.86 -25.28
C THR A 519 12.34 26.95 -24.58
N GLY A 520 13.35 26.43 -25.29
CA GLY A 520 14.42 25.61 -24.73
C GLY A 520 14.09 24.12 -24.60
N MET A 521 12.96 23.66 -25.15
CA MET A 521 12.58 22.24 -25.15
C MET A 521 13.09 21.56 -26.42
N VAL A 522 13.95 20.56 -26.26
CA VAL A 522 14.43 19.70 -27.36
C VAL A 522 13.48 18.53 -27.50
N ALA A 523 13.10 18.21 -28.73
CA ALA A 523 12.23 17.06 -28.99
C ALA A 523 12.93 15.74 -28.65
N LEU A 524 12.17 14.83 -28.05
CA LEU A 524 12.62 13.50 -27.69
C LEU A 524 12.75 12.63 -28.93
N THR A 525 13.89 11.96 -29.06
CA THR A 525 14.14 10.99 -30.13
C THR A 525 13.90 9.57 -29.62
N PRO A 526 13.17 8.71 -30.35
CA PRO A 526 13.16 7.28 -30.07
C PRO A 526 14.59 6.75 -30.23
N ARG A 527 15.12 6.04 -29.24
CA ARG A 527 16.42 5.36 -29.37
C ARG A 527 16.22 3.88 -29.72
N PRO A 528 16.84 3.37 -30.79
CA PRO A 528 16.76 1.95 -31.15
C PRO A 528 17.58 1.01 -30.25
N ASP A 529 18.57 1.53 -29.50
CA ASP A 529 19.50 0.72 -28.72
C ASP A 529 19.36 0.92 -27.20
N SER A 530 19.07 -0.20 -26.54
CA SER A 530 19.00 -0.48 -25.12
C SER A 530 20.18 0.08 -24.30
N ARG A 531 19.89 1.08 -23.45
CA ARG A 531 20.47 1.38 -22.11
C ARG A 531 20.13 2.84 -21.78
N CYS A 532 19.14 3.03 -20.92
CA CYS A 532 18.88 4.34 -20.32
C CYS A 532 20.04 4.70 -19.38
N SER A 533 21.03 5.47 -19.85
CA SER A 533 22.15 5.96 -19.04
C SER A 533 21.84 7.27 -18.31
N THR A 534 20.58 7.69 -18.25
CA THR A 534 20.15 8.83 -17.44
C THR A 534 19.23 8.31 -16.34
N ARG A 535 19.80 7.93 -15.19
CA ARG A 535 19.04 7.90 -13.94
C ARG A 535 18.45 9.30 -13.75
N PRO A 536 17.13 9.50 -13.75
CA PRO A 536 16.58 10.75 -13.27
C PRO A 536 16.96 10.86 -11.79
N ALA A 537 17.48 12.01 -11.38
CA ALA A 537 17.80 12.29 -9.98
C ALA A 537 16.55 12.37 -9.05
N ILE A 538 15.37 11.91 -9.54
CA ILE A 538 14.10 11.85 -8.81
C ILE A 538 13.42 10.51 -9.19
N SER A 539 13.43 9.55 -8.28
CA SER A 539 13.10 8.12 -8.49
C SER A 539 11.60 7.79 -8.58
N THR A 540 10.83 8.50 -9.41
CA THR A 540 9.39 8.24 -9.58
C THR A 540 8.98 7.76 -10.96
N VAL A 541 9.88 7.79 -11.95
CA VAL A 541 9.62 7.20 -13.27
C VAL A 541 9.86 5.68 -13.18
N PRO A 542 8.90 4.83 -13.58
CA PRO A 542 9.11 3.38 -13.65
C PRO A 542 10.32 3.06 -14.54
N SER A 543 11.12 2.06 -14.17
CA SER A 543 12.30 1.61 -14.93
C SER A 543 12.01 1.12 -16.35
N TRP A 544 10.72 1.01 -16.68
CA TRP A 544 10.16 0.45 -17.92
C TRP A 544 9.72 1.51 -18.95
N CYS A 545 10.07 2.78 -18.72
CA CYS A 545 9.69 3.87 -19.61
C CYS A 545 10.62 3.91 -20.85
N PRO A 546 10.09 3.83 -22.08
CA PRO A 546 10.87 3.77 -23.33
C PRO A 546 11.62 5.05 -23.66
#